data_AF-A0A2V5MKW7-F1
#
_entry.id   AF-A0A2V5MKW7-F1
#
_cell.length_a   1.000
_cell.length_b   1.000
_cell.length_c   1.000
_cell.angle_alpha   90.00
_cell.angle_beta   90.00
_cell.angle_gamma   90.00
#
_symmetry.space_group_name_H-M   'P 1'
#
loop_
_entity.id
_entity.type
_entity.pdbx_description
1 polymer ?
#
loop_
_entity_poly.entity_id
_entity_poly.type
_entity_poly.pdbx_seq_one_letter_code
_entity_poly.pdbx_strand_id
1 'polypeptide(L)'
;MTYAVVVEKVPSGELPAGFYYAHVPALGLTTHGEGIEGARAAAEDLIKLWLAEKKADGETIDLPSEFFISTVDVSESALQST
;
A
#
# COMPACT_ATOMS: atom_id res chain seq x y z
N MET A 1 0.45 14.84 -8.53
CA MET A 1 1.01 13.47 -8.55
C MET A 1 -0.08 12.55 -8.04
N THR A 2 -0.28 11.42 -8.70
CA THR A 2 -1.29 10.43 -8.30
C THR A 2 -0.55 9.17 -7.93
N TYR A 3 -0.92 8.53 -6.82
CA TYR A 3 -0.32 7.29 -6.34
C TYR A 3 -1.39 6.21 -6.29
N ALA A 4 -1.09 5.01 -6.78
CA ALA A 4 -1.93 3.85 -6.55
C ALA A 4 -1.87 3.44 -5.08
N VAL A 5 -3.04 3.15 -4.50
CA VAL A 5 -3.17 2.59 -3.15
C VAL A 5 -3.92 1.27 -3.26
N VAL A 6 -3.26 0.17 -2.90
CA VAL A 6 -3.86 -1.16 -2.82
C VAL A 6 -4.32 -1.37 -1.38
N VAL A 7 -5.60 -1.71 -1.19
CA VAL A 7 -6.18 -1.90 0.15
C VAL A 7 -6.51 -3.37 0.33
N GLU A 8 -6.00 -3.96 1.41
CA GLU A 8 -6.16 -5.38 1.73
C GLU A 8 -6.77 -5.55 3.10
N LYS A 9 -7.60 -6.58 3.24
CA LYS A 9 -8.17 -6.92 4.55
C LYS A 9 -7.07 -7.50 5.43
N VAL A 10 -6.96 -7.02 6.67
CA VAL A 10 -5.97 -7.53 7.61
C VAL A 10 -6.33 -8.97 8.01
N PRO A 11 -5.36 -9.91 8.01
CA PRO A 11 -5.56 -11.25 8.55
C PRO A 11 -6.00 -11.22 10.02
N SER A 12 -6.76 -12.23 10.43
CA SER A 12 -7.26 -12.33 11.80
C SER A 12 -6.12 -12.32 12.81
N GLY A 13 -6.16 -11.38 13.76
CA GLY A 13 -5.26 -11.33 14.91
C GLY A 13 -4.04 -10.41 14.76
N GLU A 14 -3.81 -9.83 13.59
CA GLU A 14 -2.69 -8.89 13.38
C GLU A 14 -3.03 -7.45 13.80
N LEU A 15 -4.27 -7.01 13.54
CA LEU A 15 -4.80 -5.69 13.94
C LEU A 15 -6.22 -5.83 14.49
N PRO A 16 -6.77 -4.78 15.14
CA PRO A 16 -8.15 -4.76 15.57
C PRO A 16 -9.12 -5.07 14.42
N ALA A 17 -10.25 -5.69 14.75
CA ALA A 17 -11.28 -5.99 13.76
C ALA A 17 -11.74 -4.72 13.04
N GLY A 18 -11.95 -4.83 11.72
CA GLY A 18 -12.35 -3.69 10.89
C GLY A 18 -11.18 -2.89 10.30
N PHE A 19 -9.93 -3.23 10.64
CA PHE A 19 -8.76 -2.60 10.03
C PHE A 19 -8.40 -3.22 8.67
N TYR A 20 -7.83 -2.38 7.81
CA TYR A 20 -7.32 -2.72 6.50
C TYR A 20 -5.88 -2.23 6.36
N TYR A 21 -5.04 -2.97 5.65
CA TYR A 21 -3.74 -2.50 5.17
C TYR A 21 -3.93 -1.64 3.94
N ALA A 22 -3.13 -0.59 3.81
CA ALA A 22 -3.00 0.20 2.60
C ALA A 22 -1.55 0.23 2.17
N HIS A 23 -1.29 -0.21 0.94
CA HIS A 23 0.02 -0.30 0.34
C HIS A 23 0.14 0.68 -0.83
N VAL A 24 1.27 1.38 -0.93
CA VAL A 24 1.60 2.34 -2.00
C VAL A 24 2.80 1.77 -2.78
N PRO A 25 2.57 0.99 -3.85
CA PRO A 25 3.63 0.23 -4.51
C PRO A 25 4.80 1.08 -5.01
N ALA A 26 4.51 2.23 -5.63
CA ALA A 26 5.53 3.10 -6.20
C ALA A 26 6.50 3.69 -5.17
N LEU A 27 6.11 3.74 -3.89
CA LEU A 27 6.94 4.26 -2.81
C LEU A 27 7.43 3.17 -1.85
N GLY A 28 6.98 1.92 -2.03
CA GLY A 28 7.27 0.83 -1.09
C GLY A 28 6.71 1.09 0.32
N LEU A 29 5.64 1.88 0.45
CA LEU A 29 5.06 2.25 1.74
C LEU A 29 3.87 1.37 2.09
N THR A 30 3.71 1.05 3.38
CA THR A 30 2.55 0.32 3.89
C THR A 30 2.10 0.96 5.21
N THR A 31 0.79 1.12 5.36
CA THR A 31 0.14 1.60 6.58
C THR A 31 -1.17 0.85 6.81
N HIS A 32 -1.92 1.21 7.84
CA HIS A 32 -3.20 0.62 8.16
C HIS A 32 -4.19 1.67 8.68
N GLY A 33 -5.48 1.36 8.57
CA GLY A 33 -6.53 2.20 9.13
C GLY A 33 -7.85 1.45 9.25
N GLU A 34 -8.79 2.04 10.00
CA GLU A 34 -10.12 1.48 10.17
C GLU A 34 -10.94 1.63 8.88
N GLY A 35 -11.44 0.52 8.35
CA GLY A 35 -12.13 0.47 7.07
C GLY A 35 -11.23 0.80 5.87
N ILE A 36 -11.81 0.68 4.67
CA ILE A 36 -11.12 0.99 3.42
C ILE A 36 -10.74 2.47 3.36
N GLU A 37 -11.66 3.36 3.74
CA GLU A 37 -11.41 4.82 3.70
C GLU A 37 -10.39 5.27 4.74
N GLY A 38 -10.39 4.70 5.95
CA GLY A 38 -9.41 5.05 6.97
C GLY A 38 -8.01 4.58 6.57
N ALA A 39 -7.88 3.39 6.00
CA ALA A 39 -6.60 2.91 5.47
C ALA A 39 -6.11 3.79 4.30
N ARG A 40 -7.01 4.21 3.40
CA ARG A 40 -6.68 5.13 2.30
C ARG A 40 -6.23 6.50 2.81
N ALA A 41 -6.92 7.06 3.81
CA ALA A 41 -6.55 8.35 4.42
C ALA A 41 -5.17 8.26 5.09
N ALA A 42 -4.91 7.18 5.84
CA ALA A 42 -3.60 6.94 6.43
C ALA A 42 -2.49 6.84 5.38
N ALA A 43 -2.77 6.23 4.21
CA ALA A 43 -1.82 6.16 3.11
C ALA A 43 -1.54 7.54 2.50
N GLU A 44 -2.57 8.37 2.33
CA GLU A 44 -2.40 9.75 1.86
C GLU A 44 -1.51 10.57 2.79
N ASP A 45 -1.72 10.47 4.09
CA ASP A 45 -0.90 11.17 5.08
C ASP A 45 0.55 10.68 5.09
N LEU A 46 0.76 9.36 4.98
CA LEU A 46 2.09 8.78 4.88
C LEU A 46 2.83 9.22 3.60
N ILE A 47 2.14 9.28 2.46
CA ILE A 47 2.70 9.79 1.20
C ILE A 47 3.16 11.25 1.38
N LYS A 48 2.33 12.10 2.00
CA LYS A 48 2.69 13.51 2.24
C LYS A 48 3.93 13.63 3.10
N LEU A 49 4.03 12.84 4.17
CA LEU A 49 5.19 12.83 5.07
C LEU A 49 6.46 12.42 4.32
N TRP A 50 6.40 11.30 3.58
CA TRP A 50 7.54 10.80 2.80
C TRP A 50 8.04 11.81 1.77
N LEU A 51 7.13 12.49 1.06
CA LEU A 51 7.49 13.52 0.08
C LEU A 51 8.13 14.74 0.74
N ALA A 52 7.68 15.12 1.94
CA ALA A 52 8.25 16.22 2.70
C ALA A 52 9.69 15.89 3.15
N GLU A 53 9.92 14.67 3.63
CA GLU A 53 11.26 14.18 4.02
C GLU A 53 12.22 14.19 2.82
N LYS A 54 11.82 13.59 1.69
CA LYS A 54 12.65 13.58 0.47
C LYS A 54 13.01 14.98 0.00
N LYS A 55 12.06 15.91 0.04
CA LYS A 55 12.30 17.31 -0.30
C LYS A 55 13.26 17.99 0.69
N ALA A 56 13.16 17.70 1.98
CA ALA A 56 14.03 18.26 3.01
C ALA A 56 15.47 17.76 2.86
N ASP A 57 15.64 16.50 2.46
CA ASP A 57 16.96 15.87 2.24
C ASP A 57 17.58 16.25 0.88
N GLY A 58 16.88 17.04 0.07
CA GLY A 58 17.34 17.47 -1.26
C GLY A 58 17.33 16.35 -2.30
N GLU A 59 16.61 15.25 -2.04
CA GLU A 59 16.46 14.15 -2.97
C GLU A 59 15.52 14.50 -4.12
N THR A 60 15.79 13.95 -5.30
CA THR A 60 14.88 14.07 -6.45
C THR A 60 13.67 13.18 -6.25
N ILE A 61 12.47 13.75 -6.42
CA ILE A 61 11.22 13.01 -6.35
C ILE A 61 10.79 12.66 -7.77
N ASP A 62 10.90 11.39 -8.12
CA ASP A 62 10.40 10.89 -9.40
C ASP A 62 8.86 10.92 -9.43
N LEU A 63 8.31 11.34 -10.58
CA LEU A 63 6.87 11.32 -10.79
C LEU A 63 6.40 9.86 -10.93
N PRO A 64 5.29 9.47 -10.28
CA PRO A 64 4.76 8.14 -10.45
C PRO A 64 4.37 7.86 -11.89
N SER A 65 4.71 6.67 -12.38
CA SER A 65 4.31 6.16 -13.69
C SER A 65 2.83 5.78 -13.72
N GLU A 66 2.36 5.36 -14.90
CA GLU A 66 1.06 4.70 -15.02
C GLU A 66 0.99 3.44 -14.13
N PHE A 67 -0.21 3.13 -13.62
CA PHE A 67 -0.43 2.02 -12.70
C PHE A 67 -1.37 0.99 -13.31
N PHE A 68 -0.98 -0.28 -13.20
CA PHE A 68 -1.82 -1.42 -13.58
C PHE A 68 -1.92 -2.35 -12.37
N ILE A 69 -3.15 -2.59 -11.88
CA ILE A 69 -3.42 -3.48 -10.75
C ILE A 69 -4.22 -4.66 -11.28
N SER A 70 -3.79 -5.87 -10.94
CA SER A 70 -4.51 -7.10 -11.26
C SER A 70 -4.32 -8.13 -10.16
N THR A 71 -5.26 -9.05 -10.04
CA THR A 71 -5.15 -10.24 -9.19
C THR A 71 -4.95 -11.47 -10.07
N VAL A 72 -4.21 -12.45 -9.56
CA VAL A 72 -4.04 -13.76 -10.21
C VAL A 72 -4.47 -14.86 -9.26
N ASP A 73 -5.36 -15.74 -9.73
CA ASP A 73 -5.75 -16.93 -8.99
C ASP A 73 -4.70 -18.02 -9.23
N VAL A 74 -4.18 -18.59 -8.14
CA VAL A 74 -3.16 -19.65 -8.19
C VAL A 74 -3.80 -20.95 -7.71
N SER A 75 -3.68 -22.02 -8.50
CA SER A 75 -4.23 -23.34 -8.14
C SER A 75 -3.40 -24.04 -7.06
N GLU A 76 -4.04 -24.89 -6.25
CA GLU A 76 -3.36 -25.65 -5.18
C GLU A 76 -2.22 -26.55 -5.69
N SER A 77 -2.28 -26.98 -6.96
CA SER A 77 -1.21 -27.75 -7.60
C SER A 77 0.15 -27.02 -7.61
N ALA A 78 0.17 -25.70 -7.48
CA ALA A 78 1.40 -24.90 -7.37
C ALA A 78 2.10 -25.04 -6.00
N LEU A 79 1.41 -25.55 -4.97
CA LEU A 79 1.96 -25.74 -3.62
C LEU A 79 2.76 -27.05 -3.49
N GLN A 80 2.73 -27.93 -4.50
CA GLN A 80 3.45 -29.19 -4.45
C GLN A 80 4.94 -28.96 -4.71
N SER A 81 5.72 -28.99 -3.63
CA SER A 81 7.17 -29.19 -3.70
C SER A 81 7.43 -30.63 -4.14
N THR A 82 8.22 -30.80 -5.19
CA THR A 82 8.61 -32.11 -5.73
C THR A 82 9.48 -32.90 -4.75
#